data_AF-M0C290-F1
#
_entry.id   AF-M0C290-F1
#
_cell.length_a   1.000
_cell.length_b   1.000
_cell.length_c   1.000
_cell.angle_alpha   90.00
_cell.angle_beta   90.00
_cell.angle_gamma   90.00
#
_symmetry.space_group_name_H-M   'P 1'
#
loop_
_entity.id
_entity.type
_entity.pdbx_description
1 polymer ?
#
loop_
_entity_poly.entity_id
_entity_poly.type
_entity_poly.pdbx_seq_one_letter_code
_entity_poly.pdbx_strand_id
1 'polypeptide(L)' 'MFYFLNGYRFTYDDEVRTILKQFGTDQTTVDEAETIEYLRSHTEEINLVGEIGQWRDDLIQYGLDELTGGSSNPND' A
#
# COMPACT_ATOMS: atom_id res chain seq x y z
N MET A 1 -2.94 3.57 1.83
CA MET A 1 -3.23 4.41 0.64
C MET A 1 -2.23 5.55 0.47
N PHE A 2 -1.93 6.37 1.49
CA PHE A 2 -1.04 7.54 1.37
C PHE A 2 0.38 7.21 0.87
N TYR A 3 1.10 6.26 1.49
CA TYR A 3 2.46 5.88 1.05
C TYR A 3 2.46 5.34 -0.39
N PHE A 4 1.52 4.45 -0.70
CA PHE A 4 1.42 3.81 -2.01
C PHE A 4 1.26 4.81 -3.16
N LEU A 5 0.42 5.83 -2.98
CA LEU A 5 0.21 6.89 -3.98
C LEU A 5 1.44 7.79 -4.17
N ASN A 6 2.39 7.78 -3.24
CA ASN A 6 3.65 8.51 -3.32
C ASN A 6 4.82 7.61 -3.75
N GLY A 7 4.56 6.38 -4.15
CA GLY A 7 5.61 5.43 -4.57
C GLY A 7 6.37 4.79 -3.42
N TYR A 8 5.77 4.75 -2.24
CA TYR A 8 6.37 4.14 -1.08
C TYR A 8 5.47 3.04 -0.50
N ARG A 9 6.08 1.99 0.02
CA ARG A 9 5.42 0.99 0.85
C ARG A 9 5.90 1.20 2.27
N PHE A 10 4.97 1.49 3.16
CA PHE A 10 5.27 1.53 4.58
C PHE A 10 4.73 0.26 5.24
N THR A 11 5.57 -0.44 5.98
CA THR A 11 5.18 -1.63 6.75
C THR A 11 4.58 -1.20 8.08
N TYR A 12 3.31 -1.53 8.30
CA TYR A 12 2.62 -1.30 9.56
C TYR A 12 2.80 -2.51 10.49
N ASP A 13 3.62 -2.36 11.52
CA ASP A 13 3.80 -3.34 12.59
C ASP A 13 3.26 -2.81 13.95
N ASP A 14 3.61 -3.49 15.03
CA ASP A 14 3.21 -3.10 16.39
C ASP A 14 4.04 -1.94 16.96
N GLU A 15 5.21 -1.67 16.40
CA GLU A 15 6.11 -0.60 16.82
C GLU A 15 5.55 0.76 16.38
N VAL A 16 5.11 0.90 15.12
CA VAL A 16 4.42 2.14 14.69
C VAL A 16 3.16 2.41 15.52
N ARG A 17 2.44 1.36 15.94
CA ARG A 17 1.25 1.53 16.80
C ARG A 17 1.64 2.08 18.17
N THR A 18 2.80 1.68 18.70
CA THR A 18 3.29 2.13 20.00
C THR A 18 3.74 3.58 19.94
N ILE A 19 4.50 3.95 18.91
CA ILE A 19 4.91 5.34 18.64
C ILE A 19 3.68 6.25 18.51
N LEU A 20 2.68 5.85 17.72
CA LEU A 20 1.46 6.66 17.53
C LEU A 20 0.61 6.78 18.80
N LYS A 21 0.57 5.74 19.64
CA LYS A 21 -0.13 5.79 20.94
C LYS A 21 0.57 6.75 21.91
N GLN A 22 1.91 6.70 21.98
CA GLN A 22 2.68 7.64 22.79
C GLN A 22 2.47 9.06 22.29
N PHE A 23 2.64 9.30 20.98
CA PHE A 23 2.44 10.60 20.36
C PHE A 23 1.04 11.17 20.63
N GLY A 24 0.00 10.34 20.48
CA GLY A 24 -1.38 10.74 20.74
C GLY A 24 -1.72 10.93 22.23
N THR A 25 -0.90 10.43 23.14
CA THR A 25 -1.05 10.62 24.59
C THR A 25 -0.29 11.86 25.06
N ASP A 26 1.00 11.93 24.71
CA ASP A 26 1.89 13.05 25.01
C ASP A 26 3.02 13.07 23.98
N GLN A 27 3.00 14.08 23.12
CA GLN A 27 4.02 14.26 22.07
C GLN A 27 5.45 14.34 22.62
N THR A 28 5.66 14.86 23.84
CA THR A 28 7.01 15.01 24.41
C THR A 28 7.63 13.69 24.85
N THR A 29 6.83 12.61 24.91
CA THR A 29 7.30 11.27 25.27
C THR A 29 7.89 10.49 24.10
N VAL A 30 7.75 11.01 22.88
CA VAL A 30 8.25 10.38 21.66
C VAL A 30 9.63 10.93 21.34
N ASP A 31 10.60 10.03 21.14
CA ASP A 31 11.89 10.40 20.57
C ASP A 31 11.74 10.61 19.06
N GLU A 32 11.94 11.85 18.62
CA GLU A 32 11.80 12.24 17.22
C GLU A 32 12.86 11.58 16.32
N ALA A 33 14.11 11.48 16.79
CA ALA A 33 15.20 10.90 16.00
C ALA A 33 14.98 9.40 15.80
N GLU A 34 14.63 8.68 16.85
CA GLU A 34 14.29 7.25 16.79
C GLU A 34 13.08 7.01 15.89
N THR A 35 12.03 7.84 16.03
CA THR A 35 10.82 7.74 15.19
C THR A 35 11.14 7.96 13.71
N ILE A 36 11.97 8.95 13.38
CA ILE A 36 12.39 9.20 11.99
C ILE A 36 13.20 8.02 11.43
N GLU A 37 14.10 7.46 12.22
CA GLU A 37 14.89 6.30 11.82
C GLU A 37 14.00 5.07 11.58
N TYR A 38 13.07 4.81 12.49
CA TYR A 38 12.05 3.76 12.35
C TYR A 38 11.23 3.95 11.06
N LEU A 39 10.72 5.16 10.80
CA LEU A 39 9.93 5.43 9.60
C LEU A 39 10.74 5.22 8.32
N ARG A 40 12.02 5.59 8.30
CA ARG A 40 12.91 5.36 7.14
C ARG A 40 13.21 3.90 6.91
N SER A 41 13.49 3.13 7.97
CA SER A 41 13.82 1.70 7.85
C SER A 41 12.61 0.85 7.45
N HIS A 42 11.40 1.30 7.79
CA HIS A 42 10.14 0.60 7.47
C HIS A 42 9.42 1.16 6.24
N THR A 43 10.05 2.09 5.52
CA THR A 43 9.56 2.61 4.24
C THR A 43 10.47 2.16 3.11
N GLU A 44 9.90 1.46 2.13
CA GLU A 44 10.60 1.05 0.91
C GLU A 44 10.04 1.83 -0.28
N GLU A 45 10.91 2.22 -1.22
CA GLU A 45 10.48 2.77 -2.50
C GLU A 45 9.92 1.64 -3.37
N ILE A 46 8.71 1.83 -3.88
CA ILE A 46 8.07 0.90 -4.80
C ILE A 46 8.48 1.31 -6.22
N ASN A 47 8.84 0.32 -7.04
CA ASN A 47 8.86 0.51 -8.49
C ASN A 47 7.43 0.62 -9.02
N LEU A 48 6.82 1.80 -8.88
CA LEU A 48 5.46 2.11 -9.32
C LEU A 48 5.22 1.72 -10.78
N VAL A 49 6.22 1.90 -11.65
CA VAL A 49 6.13 1.55 -13.07
C VAL A 49 6.05 0.04 -13.26
N GLY A 50 6.81 -0.73 -12.47
CA GLY A 50 6.76 -2.19 -12.46
C GLY A 50 5.41 -2.72 -11.97
N GLU A 51 4.90 -2.19 -10.86
CA GLU A 51 3.60 -2.57 -10.29
C GLU A 51 2.43 -2.25 -11.25
N ILE A 52 2.43 -1.07 -11.87
CA ILE A 52 1.42 -0.70 -12.88
C ILE A 52 1.49 -1.64 -14.09
N GLY A 53 2.70 -2.01 -14.53
CA GLY A 53 2.89 -2.98 -15.60
C GLY A 53 2.27 -4.34 -15.26
N GLN A 54 2.53 -4.82 -14.05
CA GLN A 54 1.98 -6.09 -13.57
C GLN A 54 0.45 -6.07 -13.46
N TRP A 55 -0.13 -5.01 -12.88
CA TRP A 55 -1.59 -4.88 -12.80
C TRP A 55 -2.25 -4.78 -14.17
N ARG A 56 -1.60 -4.13 -15.14
CA ARG A 56 -2.08 -4.08 -16.52
C ARG A 56 -2.07 -5.48 -17.13
N ASP A 57 -0.99 -6.22 -16.95
CA ASP A 57 -0.84 -7.55 -17.53
C ASP A 57 -1.83 -8.54 -16.87
N ASP A 58 -2.04 -8.45 -15.55
CA ASP A 58 -3.07 -9.21 -14.82
C ASP A 58 -4.49 -8.85 -15.29
N LEU A 59 -4.78 -7.57 -15.52
CA LEU A 59 -6.08 -7.13 -16.04
C LEU A 59 -6.32 -7.62 -17.47
N ILE A 60 -5.29 -7.64 -18.32
CA ILE A 60 -5.39 -8.20 -19.67
C ILE A 60 -5.64 -9.70 -19.59
N GLN A 61 -4.90 -10.42 -18.74
CA GLN A 61 -5.00 -11.87 -18.62
C GLN A 61 -6.35 -12.31 -18.05
N TYR A 62 -6.77 -11.73 -16.91
CA TYR A 62 -7.97 -12.16 -16.20
C TYR A 62 -9.22 -11.36 -16.57
N GLY A 63 -9.08 -10.09 -16.97
CA GLY A 63 -10.20 -9.26 -17.41
C GLY A 63 -10.72 -9.61 -18.81
N LEU A 64 -9.89 -10.18 -19.70
CA LEU A 64 -10.36 -10.72 -20.98
C LEU A 64 -11.13 -12.03 -20.81
N ASP A 65 -10.76 -12.87 -19.85
CA ASP A 65 -11.49 -14.11 -19.53
C ASP A 65 -12.90 -13.79 -18.99
N GLU A 66 -13.05 -12.74 -18.18
CA GLU A 66 -14.36 -12.27 -17.67
C GLU A 66 -15.23 -11.63 -18.78
N LEU A 67 -14.63 -11.00 -19.80
CA LEU A 67 -15.34 -10.38 -20.94
C LEU A 67 -15.69 -11.37 -22.07
N THR A 68 -15.01 -12.51 -22.14
CA THR A 68 -15.22 -13.53 -23.19
C THR A 68 -15.89 -14.81 -22.66
N GLY A 69 -15.90 -15.01 -21.34
CA GLY A 69 -16.61 -16.07 -20.63
C GLY A 69 -18.10 -15.81 -20.45
N GLY A 70 -18.86 -15.78 -21.55
CA GLY A 70 -20.30 -15.98 -21.53
C GLY A 70 -21.15 -14.72 -21.69
N SER A 71 -21.34 -14.30 -22.93
CA SER A 71 -22.53 -13.54 -23.32
C SER A 71 -23.77 -14.44 -23.22
N SER A 72 -24.28 -14.69 -22.01
CA SER A 72 -25.69 -15.06 -21.87
C SER A 72 -26.43 -13.76 -21.55
N ASN A 73 -26.92 -13.11 -22.61
CA ASN A 73 -27.88 -12.02 -22.47
C ASN A 73 -29.04 -12.52 -21.59
N PRO A 74 -29.28 -11.97 -20.39
CA PRO A 74 -30.35 -12.43 -19.50
C PRO A 74 -31.75 -11.95 -19.94
N ASN A 75 -31.85 -11.37 -21.14
CA ASN A 75 -33.03 -10.64 -21.62
C ASN A 75 -33.56 -11.13 -22.98
N ASP A 76 -33.33 -12.40 -23.32
CA ASP A 76 -33.99 -13.10 -24.43
C ASP A 76 -34.76 -14.32 -23.91
#